data_AF-A0A4V2E518-F1
#
_entry.id   AF-A0A4V2E518-F1
#
_cell.length_a   1.000
_cell.length_b   1.000
_cell.length_c   1.000
_cell.angle_alpha   90.00
_cell.angle_beta   90.00
_cell.angle_gamma   90.00
#
_symmetry.space_group_name_H-M   'P 1'
#
loop_
_entity.id
_entity.type
_entity.pdbx_description
1 polymer ?
#
loop_
_entity_poly.entity_id
_entity_poly.type
_entity_poly.pdbx_seq_one_letter_code
_entity_poly.pdbx_strand_id
1 'polypeptide(L)'
;MSKKVTLDTNVFQHVIRPSSFPNDPDPTSLQKVHDALKSKRLIGFVADPIAHIEQIPKAKRSSYFAGVQTVVAGSQQTLPDGTIKYSMRVSPDPSAHPGLPGILVDCLKEAVALGVTVLRCPRIALPMAPEIDPSWYAPDANQQARQAKFFDVLRAIEVRGVGIAALKAVGLELLKRDNKTGEWHEGLALARDQHDEAKIKKAWAEWADADAIAAHIAYENDYFCTRDDAVAAGISILNQGNRQWLEQTYQLSIVSPTALAKLIGP
;
A
#
# COMPACT_ATOMS: atom_id res chain seq x y z
N MET A 1 19.21 5.53 -18.94
CA MET A 1 18.92 5.11 -17.55
C MET A 1 17.76 4.13 -17.59
N SER A 2 17.82 3.03 -16.83
CA SER A 2 16.72 2.07 -16.73
C SER A 2 15.50 2.74 -16.09
N LYS A 3 14.29 2.41 -16.57
CA LYS A 3 13.04 2.98 -16.07
C LYS A 3 12.60 2.30 -14.78
N LYS A 4 12.12 3.08 -13.81
CA LYS A 4 11.61 2.62 -12.52
C LYS A 4 10.11 2.41 -12.60
N VAL A 5 9.63 1.23 -12.22
CA VAL A 5 8.21 0.88 -12.29
C VAL A 5 7.72 0.30 -10.97
N THR A 6 6.64 0.84 -10.44
CA THR A 6 5.90 0.20 -9.35
C THR A 6 4.83 -0.71 -9.96
N LEU A 7 4.84 -1.98 -9.58
CA LEU A 7 3.82 -2.95 -9.94
C LEU A 7 2.72 -2.92 -8.87
N ASP A 8 1.50 -2.61 -9.29
CA ASP A 8 0.31 -2.77 -8.46
C ASP A 8 0.07 -4.25 -8.13
N THR A 9 -0.61 -4.55 -7.02
CA THR A 9 -0.84 -5.92 -6.56
C THR A 9 -1.59 -6.76 -7.59
N ASN A 10 -2.53 -6.16 -8.33
CA ASN A 10 -3.30 -6.85 -9.39
C ASN A 10 -2.48 -7.19 -10.65
N VAL A 11 -1.26 -6.66 -10.78
CA VAL A 11 -0.31 -6.98 -11.86
C VAL A 11 0.88 -7.77 -11.34
N PHE A 12 1.29 -7.54 -10.09
CA PHE A 12 2.54 -8.02 -9.51
C PHE A 12 2.77 -9.52 -9.74
N GLN A 13 1.87 -10.39 -9.26
CA GLN A 13 2.07 -11.84 -9.38
C GLN A 13 2.12 -12.32 -10.84
N HIS A 14 1.32 -11.69 -11.70
CA HIS A 14 1.25 -12.02 -13.12
C HIS A 14 2.54 -11.66 -13.87
N VAL A 15 3.21 -10.57 -13.47
CA VAL A 15 4.52 -10.18 -14.04
C VAL A 15 5.65 -11.00 -13.45
N ILE A 16 5.62 -11.32 -12.16
CA ILE A 16 6.69 -12.13 -11.55
C ILE A 16 6.64 -13.58 -12.04
N ARG A 17 5.44 -14.14 -12.20
CA ARG A 17 5.20 -15.55 -12.58
C ARG A 17 4.29 -15.69 -13.80
N PRO A 18 4.66 -15.15 -14.97
CA PRO A 18 3.79 -15.17 -16.15
C PRO A 18 3.37 -16.60 -16.56
N SER A 19 4.26 -17.58 -16.40
CA SER A 19 3.97 -19.00 -16.68
C SER A 19 2.93 -19.64 -15.76
N SER A 20 2.70 -19.08 -14.57
CA SER A 20 1.64 -19.53 -13.66
C SER A 20 0.25 -19.02 -14.06
N PHE A 21 0.17 -18.08 -15.01
CA PHE A 21 -1.08 -17.49 -15.51
C PHE A 21 -1.20 -17.65 -17.03
N PRO A 22 -1.23 -18.88 -17.58
CA PRO A 22 -1.26 -19.11 -19.03
C PRO A 22 -2.54 -18.62 -19.71
N ASN A 23 -3.63 -18.48 -18.94
CA ASN A 23 -4.93 -17.98 -19.41
C ASN A 23 -5.10 -16.47 -19.18
N ASP A 24 -4.04 -15.76 -18.80
CA ASP A 24 -4.10 -14.31 -18.70
C ASP A 24 -4.48 -13.69 -20.05
N PRO A 25 -5.30 -12.62 -20.11
CA PRO A 25 -5.68 -11.99 -21.37
C PRO A 25 -4.52 -11.42 -22.19
N ASP A 26 -3.38 -11.10 -21.55
CA ASP A 26 -2.20 -10.55 -22.23
C ASP A 26 -0.89 -11.17 -21.69
N PRO A 27 -0.66 -12.47 -21.97
CA PRO A 27 0.50 -13.19 -21.43
C PRO A 27 1.80 -12.71 -22.09
N THR A 28 1.73 -12.23 -23.34
CA THR A 28 2.90 -11.72 -24.07
C THR A 28 3.44 -10.44 -23.44
N SER A 29 2.57 -9.48 -23.08
CA SER A 29 3.04 -8.27 -22.40
C SER A 29 3.60 -8.56 -21.02
N LEU A 30 2.97 -9.46 -20.25
CA LEU A 30 3.48 -9.88 -18.95
C LEU A 30 4.87 -10.51 -19.05
N GLN A 31 5.06 -11.44 -19.99
CA GLN A 31 6.36 -12.06 -20.24
C GLN A 31 7.40 -11.02 -20.64
N LYS A 32 7.04 -10.04 -21.48
CA LYS A 32 7.96 -8.97 -21.89
C LYS A 32 8.39 -8.08 -20.73
N VAL A 33 7.47 -7.73 -19.82
CA VAL A 33 7.81 -6.98 -18.60
C VAL A 33 8.69 -7.81 -17.68
N HIS A 34 8.37 -9.10 -17.49
CA HIS A 34 9.18 -10.04 -16.73
C HIS A 34 10.63 -10.10 -17.25
N ASP A 35 10.80 -10.28 -18.55
CA ASP A 35 12.12 -10.37 -19.18
C ASP A 35 12.90 -9.06 -19.06
N ALA A 36 12.22 -7.91 -19.08
CA ALA A 36 12.85 -6.61 -18.89
C ALA A 36 13.31 -6.37 -17.45
N LEU A 37 12.58 -6.88 -16.45
CA LEU A 37 13.03 -6.90 -15.05
C LEU A 37 14.26 -7.80 -14.90
N LYS A 38 14.17 -9.03 -15.41
CA LYS A 38 15.27 -10.00 -15.39
C LYS A 38 16.54 -9.48 -16.05
N SER A 39 16.40 -8.78 -17.18
CA SER A 39 17.52 -8.17 -17.92
C SER A 39 17.92 -6.79 -17.39
N LYS A 40 17.34 -6.30 -16.29
CA LYS A 40 17.61 -4.99 -15.66
C LYS A 40 17.36 -3.76 -16.57
N ARG A 41 16.57 -3.93 -17.63
CA ARG A 41 16.07 -2.81 -18.46
C ARG A 41 15.00 -2.01 -17.72
N LEU A 42 14.28 -2.69 -16.82
CA LEU A 42 13.39 -2.09 -15.83
C LEU A 42 13.94 -2.32 -14.42
N ILE A 43 13.72 -1.34 -13.56
CA ILE A 43 13.90 -1.46 -12.10
C ILE A 43 12.50 -1.58 -11.52
N GLY A 44 12.17 -2.75 -10.99
CA GLY A 44 10.83 -3.03 -10.47
C GLY A 44 10.70 -2.72 -9.00
N PHE A 45 9.50 -2.31 -8.60
CA PHE A 45 9.12 -2.08 -7.22
C PHE A 45 7.73 -2.66 -6.94
N VAL A 46 7.46 -3.01 -5.68
CA VAL A 46 6.13 -3.31 -5.16
C VAL A 46 5.95 -2.59 -3.83
N ALA A 47 4.79 -2.03 -3.55
CA ALA A 47 4.57 -1.32 -2.28
C ALA A 47 4.23 -2.31 -1.16
N ASP A 48 4.72 -2.05 0.06
CA ASP A 48 4.46 -2.91 1.23
C ASP A 48 3.00 -3.02 1.73
N PRO A 49 1.98 -2.24 1.29
CA PRO A 49 0.59 -2.55 1.63
C PRO A 49 0.18 -3.96 1.18
N ILE A 50 0.80 -4.49 0.11
CA ILE A 50 0.64 -5.88 -0.33
C ILE A 50 0.90 -6.89 0.79
N ALA A 51 1.76 -6.54 1.75
CA ALA A 51 2.16 -7.38 2.85
C ALA A 51 1.52 -6.99 4.18
N HIS A 52 0.90 -5.81 4.28
CA HIS A 52 0.28 -5.31 5.51
C HIS A 52 -1.24 -5.21 5.35
N ILE A 53 -1.69 -4.11 4.74
CA ILE A 53 -3.10 -3.71 4.59
C ILE A 53 -3.81 -4.56 3.52
N GLU A 54 -3.18 -5.55 2.91
CA GLU A 54 -3.92 -6.49 2.05
C GLU A 54 -4.14 -7.85 2.72
N GLN A 55 -3.29 -8.18 3.69
CA GLN A 55 -3.21 -9.52 4.28
C GLN A 55 -4.12 -9.73 5.48
N ILE A 56 -4.73 -8.66 6.00
CA ILE A 56 -5.77 -8.81 7.02
C ILE A 56 -6.97 -9.53 6.40
N PRO A 57 -7.33 -10.70 6.96
CA PRO A 57 -8.43 -11.51 6.45
C PRO A 57 -9.70 -10.67 6.33
N LYS A 58 -10.43 -10.83 5.23
CA LYS A 58 -11.65 -10.05 4.95
C LYS A 58 -12.63 -10.04 6.13
N ALA A 59 -12.85 -11.20 6.76
CA ALA A 59 -13.72 -11.37 7.92
C ALA A 59 -13.24 -10.65 9.20
N LYS A 60 -11.96 -10.26 9.26
CA LYS A 60 -11.37 -9.56 10.41
C LYS A 60 -11.22 -8.06 10.19
N ARG A 61 -11.48 -7.54 8.98
CA ARG A 61 -11.22 -6.11 8.65
C ARG A 61 -12.07 -5.14 9.48
N SER A 62 -13.30 -5.52 9.82
CA SER A 62 -14.21 -4.73 10.67
C SER A 62 -13.73 -4.63 12.13
N SER A 63 -13.10 -5.68 12.65
CA SER A 63 -12.66 -5.77 14.04
C SER A 63 -11.18 -5.52 14.25
N TYR A 64 -10.37 -5.48 13.18
CA TYR A 64 -8.92 -5.39 13.28
C TYR A 64 -8.46 -4.16 14.06
N PHE A 65 -8.84 -2.96 13.61
CA PHE A 65 -8.42 -1.73 14.27
C PHE A 65 -9.10 -1.47 15.61
N ALA A 66 -10.25 -2.11 15.87
CA ALA A 66 -10.85 -2.09 17.20
C ALA A 66 -10.02 -2.89 18.22
N GLY A 67 -9.19 -3.83 17.76
CA GLY A 67 -8.36 -4.69 18.61
C GLY A 67 -6.85 -4.44 18.56
N VAL A 68 -6.33 -3.67 17.60
CA VAL A 68 -4.88 -3.38 17.50
C VAL A 68 -4.45 -2.48 18.65
N GLN A 69 -3.67 -3.05 19.58
CA GLN A 69 -3.06 -2.30 20.67
C GLN A 69 -1.66 -1.83 20.27
N THR A 70 -1.41 -0.53 20.37
CA THR A 70 -0.05 0.00 20.32
C THR A 70 0.68 -0.34 21.61
N VAL A 71 1.90 -0.85 21.49
CA VAL A 71 2.81 -0.98 22.63
C VAL A 71 3.48 0.38 22.87
N VAL A 72 3.19 0.98 24.03
CA VAL A 72 3.80 2.23 24.47
C VAL A 72 4.79 1.92 25.60
N ALA A 73 6.07 2.20 25.38
CA ALA A 73 7.11 2.07 26.39
C ALA A 73 7.72 3.45 26.69
N GLY A 74 7.76 3.84 27.95
CA GLY A 74 8.36 5.10 28.40
C GLY A 74 9.62 4.86 29.23
N SER A 75 10.60 5.74 29.12
CA SER A 75 11.69 5.86 30.09
C SER A 75 11.83 7.30 30.54
N GLN A 76 12.14 7.48 31.82
CA GLN A 76 12.38 8.78 32.44
C GLN A 76 13.77 8.78 33.03
N GLN A 77 14.53 9.84 32.76
CA GLN A 77 15.83 10.08 33.35
C GLN A 77 15.90 11.51 33.88
N THR A 78 16.22 11.66 35.16
CA THR A 78 16.57 12.98 35.73
C THR A 78 18.04 13.27 35.40
N LEU A 79 18.28 14.39 34.74
CA LEU A 79 19.60 14.88 34.39
C LEU A 79 20.24 15.61 35.59
N PRO A 80 21.58 15.80 35.61
CA PRO A 80 22.29 16.40 36.74
C PRO A 80 21.87 17.84 37.09
N ASP A 81 21.25 18.55 36.14
CA ASP A 81 20.72 19.91 36.29
C ASP A 81 19.28 19.94 36.82
N GLY A 82 18.69 18.78 37.12
CA GLY A 82 17.29 18.64 37.53
C GLY A 82 16.31 18.54 36.36
N THR A 83 16.76 18.62 35.11
CA THR A 83 15.91 18.45 33.93
C THR A 83 15.43 17.01 33.80
N ILE A 84 14.15 16.80 33.51
CA ILE A 84 13.61 15.45 33.25
C ILE A 84 13.64 15.18 31.75
N LYS A 85 14.44 14.20 31.33
CA LYS A 85 14.40 13.63 29.99
C LYS A 85 13.38 12.49 29.97
N TYR A 86 12.30 12.68 29.21
CA TYR A 86 11.31 11.64 28.94
C TYR A 86 11.51 11.09 27.52
N SER A 87 11.55 9.78 27.39
CA SER A 87 11.59 9.07 26.11
C SER A 87 10.35 8.19 26.00
N MET A 88 9.64 8.30 24.88
CA MET A 88 8.47 7.46 24.58
C MET A 88 8.72 6.71 23.29
N ARG A 89 8.52 5.40 23.33
CA ARG A 89 8.50 4.53 22.16
C ARG A 89 7.08 4.04 21.96
N VAL A 90 6.50 4.37 20.81
CA VAL A 90 5.23 3.79 20.35
C VAL A 90 5.57 2.80 19.24
N SER A 91 5.17 1.55 19.39
CA SER A 91 5.40 0.48 18.41
C SER A 91 4.14 -0.34 18.19
N PRO A 92 3.93 -0.91 16.99
CA PRO A 92 2.89 -1.91 16.79
C PRO A 92 3.17 -3.15 17.64
N ASP A 93 2.13 -3.89 18.01
CA ASP A 93 2.27 -5.27 18.46
C ASP A 93 2.56 -6.19 17.26
N PRO A 94 3.76 -6.78 17.14
CA PRO A 94 4.10 -7.63 16.01
C PRO A 94 3.22 -8.88 15.90
N SER A 95 2.65 -9.35 17.02
CA SER A 95 1.77 -10.53 17.04
C SER A 95 0.40 -10.26 16.40
N ALA A 96 0.05 -8.99 16.18
CA ALA A 96 -1.17 -8.58 15.50
C ALA A 96 -1.08 -8.72 13.97
N HIS A 97 0.08 -9.08 13.41
CA HIS A 97 0.18 -9.39 11.98
C HIS A 97 -0.31 -10.82 11.69
N PRO A 98 -1.25 -11.03 10.73
CA PRO A 98 -1.78 -12.36 10.42
C PRO A 98 -0.80 -13.30 9.71
N GLY A 99 0.39 -12.81 9.36
CA GLY A 99 1.37 -13.47 8.51
C GLY A 99 1.04 -13.34 7.02
N LEU A 100 2.00 -13.70 6.16
CA LEU A 100 1.83 -13.73 4.72
C LEU A 100 1.44 -15.15 4.24
N PRO A 101 0.50 -15.29 3.29
CA PRO A 101 0.27 -16.55 2.61
C PRO A 101 1.55 -17.07 1.94
N GLY A 102 1.85 -18.37 2.02
CA GLY A 102 3.07 -18.95 1.46
C GLY A 102 3.29 -18.62 -0.02
N ILE A 103 2.22 -18.63 -0.81
CA ILE A 103 2.26 -18.25 -2.24
C ILE A 103 2.79 -16.83 -2.45
N LEU A 104 2.39 -15.88 -1.58
CA LEU A 104 2.85 -14.49 -1.65
C LEU A 104 4.30 -14.35 -1.18
N VAL A 105 4.70 -15.06 -0.12
CA VAL A 105 6.10 -15.10 0.33
C VAL A 105 7.01 -15.61 -0.78
N ASP A 106 6.63 -16.71 -1.44
CA ASP A 106 7.42 -17.27 -2.52
C ASP A 106 7.46 -16.32 -3.72
N CYS A 107 6.35 -15.63 -4.02
CA CYS A 107 6.31 -14.64 -5.10
C CYS A 107 7.21 -13.44 -4.79
N LEU A 108 7.26 -12.97 -3.55
CA LEU A 108 8.16 -11.89 -3.12
C LEU A 108 9.62 -12.31 -3.23
N LYS A 109 9.98 -13.52 -2.82
CA LYS A 109 11.34 -14.06 -2.98
C LYS A 109 11.77 -14.11 -4.45
N GLU A 110 10.89 -14.59 -5.33
CA GLU A 110 11.15 -14.60 -6.77
C GLU A 110 11.27 -13.18 -7.33
N ALA A 111 10.44 -12.24 -6.88
CA ALA A 111 10.53 -10.85 -7.28
C ALA A 111 11.89 -10.24 -6.88
N VAL A 112 12.34 -10.47 -5.65
CA VAL A 112 13.65 -10.03 -5.17
C VAL A 112 14.78 -10.65 -5.98
N ALA A 113 14.68 -11.93 -6.35
CA ALA A 113 15.65 -12.58 -7.23
C ALA A 113 15.71 -11.95 -8.65
N LEU A 114 14.60 -11.36 -9.11
CA LEU A 114 14.53 -10.58 -10.36
C LEU A 114 15.02 -9.13 -10.18
N GLY A 115 15.41 -8.70 -8.98
CA GLY A 115 15.83 -7.35 -8.68
C GLY A 115 14.68 -6.38 -8.37
N VAL A 116 13.48 -6.87 -8.10
CA VAL A 116 12.36 -6.07 -7.61
C VAL A 116 12.55 -5.78 -6.12
N THR A 117 12.32 -4.53 -5.70
CA THR A 117 12.45 -4.13 -4.29
C THR A 117 11.14 -3.58 -3.72
N VAL A 118 11.00 -3.62 -2.40
CA VAL A 118 9.77 -3.22 -1.70
C VAL A 118 9.81 -1.73 -1.35
N LEU A 119 8.76 -0.97 -1.65
CA LEU A 119 8.61 0.42 -1.22
C LEU A 119 8.02 0.47 0.19
N ARG A 120 8.62 1.28 1.08
CA ARG A 120 8.11 1.48 2.44
C ARG A 120 6.93 2.44 2.45
N CYS A 121 5.79 2.02 3.00
CA CYS A 121 4.64 2.88 3.32
C CYS A 121 4.52 3.02 4.84
N PRO A 122 5.28 3.93 5.48
CA PRO A 122 5.30 4.02 6.94
C PRO A 122 3.93 4.45 7.48
N ARG A 123 3.32 3.59 8.28
CA ARG A 123 2.11 3.88 9.04
C ARG A 123 2.37 3.62 10.51
N ILE A 124 2.08 4.61 11.35
CA ILE A 124 2.21 4.47 12.79
C ILE A 124 1.29 3.33 13.24
N ALA A 125 1.78 2.48 14.13
CA ALA A 125 1.02 1.38 14.75
C ALA A 125 0.56 0.24 13.83
N LEU A 126 0.89 0.23 12.54
CA LEU A 126 0.66 -0.96 11.71
C LEU A 126 1.80 -1.97 11.91
N PRO A 127 1.50 -3.23 12.28
CA PRO A 127 2.52 -4.25 12.38
C PRO A 127 3.06 -4.58 10.99
N MET A 128 4.38 -4.75 10.91
CA MET A 128 5.02 -5.20 9.68
C MET A 128 4.92 -6.71 9.54
N ALA A 129 4.83 -7.19 8.32
CA ALA A 129 4.91 -8.62 8.03
C ALA A 129 6.30 -9.16 8.44
N PRO A 130 6.39 -10.10 9.40
CA PRO A 130 7.68 -10.64 9.83
C PRO A 130 8.41 -11.41 8.72
N GLU A 131 7.69 -11.86 7.69
CA GLU A 131 8.23 -12.57 6.54
C GLU A 131 8.96 -11.66 5.53
N ILE A 132 8.79 -10.33 5.62
CA ILE A 132 9.55 -9.41 4.77
C ILE A 132 10.91 -9.12 5.42
N ASP A 133 11.97 -9.59 4.75
CA ASP A 133 13.33 -9.26 5.12
C ASP A 133 13.58 -7.73 4.93
N PRO A 134 14.12 -7.02 5.95
CA PRO A 134 14.44 -5.60 5.84
C PRO A 134 15.33 -5.23 4.65
N SER A 135 16.15 -6.16 4.16
CA SER A 135 17.02 -5.99 2.98
C SER A 135 16.27 -5.96 1.65
N TRP A 136 15.00 -6.40 1.61
CA TRP A 136 14.18 -6.36 0.40
C TRP A 136 13.66 -4.96 0.09
N TYR A 137 13.69 -4.05 1.07
CA TYR A 137 13.21 -2.69 0.88
C TYR A 137 14.17 -1.87 0.02
N ALA A 138 13.60 -1.05 -0.85
CA ALA A 138 14.33 -0.08 -1.63
C ALA A 138 15.16 0.85 -0.71
N PRO A 139 16.42 1.14 -1.05
CA PRO A 139 17.22 2.07 -0.28
C PRO A 139 16.70 3.50 -0.43
N ASP A 140 16.71 4.26 0.66
CA ASP A 140 16.34 5.67 0.67
C ASP A 140 17.62 6.51 0.78
N ALA A 141 17.96 7.31 -0.24
CA ALA A 141 19.11 8.23 -0.15
C ALA A 141 18.91 9.31 0.92
N ASN A 142 17.65 9.74 1.11
CA ASN A 142 17.23 10.62 2.19
C ASN A 142 15.87 10.17 2.73
N GLN A 143 15.89 9.35 3.77
CA GLN A 143 14.69 8.82 4.40
C GLN A 143 13.73 9.92 4.86
N GLN A 144 14.23 11.01 5.45
CA GLN A 144 13.39 12.08 5.97
C GLN A 144 12.62 12.80 4.86
N ALA A 145 13.32 13.17 3.78
CA ALA A 145 12.69 13.84 2.63
C ALA A 145 11.65 12.95 1.95
N ARG A 146 11.98 11.65 1.76
CA ARG A 146 11.03 10.67 1.20
C ARG A 146 9.79 10.53 2.08
N GLN A 147 9.94 10.39 3.38
CA GLN A 147 8.82 10.27 4.30
C GLN A 147 7.96 11.54 4.32
N ALA A 148 8.58 12.73 4.32
CA ALA A 148 7.85 13.99 4.23
C ALA A 148 6.99 14.03 2.95
N LYS A 149 7.59 13.74 1.79
CA LYS A 149 6.89 13.65 0.50
C LYS A 149 5.75 12.63 0.53
N PHE A 150 5.99 11.44 1.06
CA PHE A 150 4.97 10.39 1.23
C PHE A 150 3.76 10.89 2.04
N PHE A 151 4.00 11.48 3.20
CA PHE A 151 2.91 12.00 4.04
C PHE A 151 2.22 13.24 3.46
N ASP A 152 2.93 14.08 2.72
CA ASP A 152 2.34 15.22 2.00
C ASP A 152 1.36 14.74 0.92
N VAL A 153 1.76 13.74 0.12
CA VAL A 153 0.89 13.13 -0.90
C VAL A 153 -0.33 12.47 -0.25
N LEU A 154 -0.13 11.69 0.82
CA LEU A 154 -1.24 11.08 1.55
C LEU A 154 -2.25 12.10 2.08
N ARG A 155 -1.78 13.22 2.64
CA ARG A 155 -2.67 14.30 3.10
C ARG A 155 -3.47 14.89 1.95
N ALA A 156 -2.84 15.11 0.80
CA ALA A 156 -3.52 15.63 -0.38
C ALA A 156 -4.56 14.64 -0.94
N ILE A 157 -4.26 13.34 -0.92
CA ILE A 157 -5.21 12.26 -1.25
C ILE A 157 -6.40 12.28 -0.27
N GLU A 158 -6.13 12.37 1.04
CA GLU A 158 -7.16 12.35 2.07
C GLU A 158 -8.15 13.52 1.95
N VAL A 159 -7.65 14.72 1.62
CA VAL A 159 -8.49 15.92 1.36
C VAL A 159 -9.49 15.70 0.22
N ARG A 160 -9.17 14.82 -0.74
CA ARG A 160 -10.06 14.47 -1.85
C ARG A 160 -11.08 13.37 -1.49
N GLY A 161 -11.10 12.92 -0.24
CA GLY A 161 -12.04 11.90 0.24
C GLY A 161 -11.70 10.47 -0.18
N VAL A 162 -10.49 10.23 -0.69
CA VAL A 162 -9.99 8.92 -1.16
C VAL A 162 -8.89 8.37 -0.24
N GLY A 163 -8.45 7.13 -0.48
CA GLY A 163 -7.55 6.42 0.41
C GLY A 163 -8.17 6.14 1.78
N ILE A 164 -7.42 6.40 2.86
CA ILE A 164 -7.91 6.17 4.24
C ILE A 164 -9.17 7.00 4.56
N ALA A 165 -9.40 8.14 3.89
CA ALA A 165 -10.62 8.94 4.10
C ALA A 165 -11.89 8.12 3.81
N ALA A 166 -11.86 7.25 2.80
CA ALA A 166 -13.00 6.40 2.47
C ALA A 166 -13.33 5.44 3.63
N LEU A 167 -12.30 4.87 4.27
CA LEU A 167 -12.47 3.98 5.40
C LEU A 167 -12.96 4.71 6.66
N LYS A 168 -12.41 5.91 6.92
CA LYS A 168 -12.87 6.78 8.00
C LYS A 168 -14.35 7.13 7.83
N ALA A 169 -14.76 7.49 6.61
CA ALA A 169 -16.14 7.82 6.30
C ALA A 169 -17.09 6.64 6.56
N VAL A 170 -16.72 5.42 6.15
CA VAL A 170 -17.52 4.22 6.43
C VAL A 170 -17.66 3.98 7.94
N GLY A 171 -16.58 4.08 8.70
CA GLY A 171 -16.62 3.93 10.16
C GLY A 171 -17.55 4.95 10.84
N LEU A 172 -17.46 6.22 10.45
CA LEU A 172 -18.33 7.29 10.96
C LEU A 172 -19.79 7.11 10.53
N GLU A 173 -20.06 6.63 9.31
CA GLU A 173 -21.41 6.28 8.84
C GLU A 173 -22.05 5.22 9.73
N LEU A 174 -21.30 4.16 10.08
CA LEU A 174 -21.78 3.07 10.92
C LEU A 174 -22.05 3.51 12.36
N LEU A 175 -21.19 4.36 12.94
CA LEU A 175 -21.45 5.00 14.24
C LEU A 175 -22.73 5.80 14.23
N LYS A 176 -22.90 6.65 13.20
CA LYS A 176 -24.09 7.50 13.05
C LYS A 176 -25.37 6.67 12.88
N ARG A 177 -25.32 5.61 12.07
CA ARG A 177 -26.45 4.68 11.86
C ARG A 177 -26.91 4.07 13.17
N ASP A 178 -25.97 3.74 14.06
CA ASP A 178 -26.23 3.10 15.35
C ASP A 178 -26.45 4.10 16.50
N ASN A 179 -26.49 5.41 16.21
CA ASN A 179 -26.58 6.50 17.19
C ASN A 179 -25.50 6.41 18.29
N LYS A 180 -24.27 6.06 17.91
CA LYS A 180 -23.09 5.99 18.77
C LYS A 180 -22.14 7.14 18.47
N THR A 181 -21.43 7.60 19.49
CA THR A 181 -20.29 8.51 19.38
C THR A 181 -19.01 7.72 19.55
N GLY A 182 -17.97 8.04 18.80
CA GLY A 182 -16.70 7.33 18.86
C GLY A 182 -15.78 7.71 17.73
N GLU A 183 -14.62 7.06 17.70
CA GLU A 183 -13.65 7.19 16.62
C GLU A 183 -14.03 6.30 15.45
N TRP A 184 -13.66 6.69 14.22
CA TRP A 184 -14.04 5.97 13.00
C TRP A 184 -13.71 4.46 13.04
N HIS A 185 -12.60 4.08 13.66
CA HIS A 185 -12.15 2.69 13.74
C HIS A 185 -13.03 1.83 14.65
N GLU A 186 -13.66 2.43 15.67
CA GLU A 186 -14.64 1.77 16.54
C GLU A 186 -15.93 1.47 15.76
N GLY A 187 -16.30 2.37 14.85
CA GLY A 187 -17.47 2.21 13.99
C GLY A 187 -17.41 1.02 13.04
N LEU A 188 -16.20 0.65 12.59
CA LEU A 188 -16.01 -0.50 11.70
C LEU A 188 -16.48 -1.81 12.34
N ALA A 189 -16.38 -1.94 13.66
CA ALA A 189 -16.83 -3.12 14.40
C ALA A 189 -18.36 -3.24 14.49
N LEU A 190 -19.09 -2.22 14.03
CA LEU A 190 -20.56 -2.20 13.99
C LEU A 190 -21.13 -2.73 12.66
N ALA A 191 -20.29 -3.27 11.76
CA ALA A 191 -20.76 -3.93 10.54
C ALA A 191 -21.69 -5.11 10.90
N ARG A 192 -22.87 -5.21 10.29
CA ARG A 192 -23.89 -6.22 10.63
C ARG A 192 -24.18 -7.21 9.51
N ASP A 193 -23.92 -6.83 8.27
CA ASP A 193 -24.30 -7.60 7.09
C ASP A 193 -23.21 -7.56 6.00
N GLN A 194 -23.46 -8.33 4.94
CA GLN A 194 -22.56 -8.43 3.80
C GLN A 194 -22.37 -7.11 3.05
N HIS A 195 -23.32 -6.16 3.16
CA HIS A 195 -23.24 -4.87 2.50
C HIS A 195 -22.26 -3.95 3.24
N ASP A 196 -22.33 -3.88 4.57
CA ASP A 196 -21.33 -3.19 5.40
C ASP A 196 -19.94 -3.78 5.17
N GLU A 197 -19.83 -5.11 5.21
CA GLU A 197 -18.55 -5.79 4.97
C GLU A 197 -17.98 -5.48 3.58
N ALA A 198 -18.84 -5.44 2.55
CA ALA A 198 -18.41 -5.09 1.20
C ALA A 198 -17.93 -3.62 1.11
N LYS A 199 -18.62 -2.68 1.77
CA LYS A 199 -18.19 -1.27 1.86
C LYS A 199 -16.83 -1.15 2.54
N ILE A 200 -16.66 -1.77 3.72
CA ILE A 200 -15.38 -1.77 4.45
C ILE A 200 -14.28 -2.38 3.59
N LYS A 201 -14.54 -3.54 2.98
CA LYS A 201 -13.58 -4.22 2.11
C LYS A 201 -13.11 -3.33 0.95
N LYS A 202 -14.03 -2.61 0.30
CA LYS A 202 -13.71 -1.68 -0.80
C LYS A 202 -12.88 -0.49 -0.29
N ALA A 203 -13.30 0.13 0.81
CA ALA A 203 -12.58 1.25 1.41
C ALA A 203 -11.17 0.88 1.90
N TRP A 204 -10.98 -0.39 2.29
CA TRP A 204 -9.70 -0.91 2.73
C TRP A 204 -8.73 -1.15 1.57
N ALA A 205 -9.22 -1.69 0.44
CA ALA A 205 -8.44 -1.79 -0.80
C ALA A 205 -8.04 -0.40 -1.31
N GLU A 206 -8.98 0.54 -1.29
CA GLU A 206 -8.74 1.94 -1.66
C GLU A 206 -7.65 2.60 -0.81
N TRP A 207 -7.56 2.27 0.48
CA TRP A 207 -6.45 2.72 1.32
C TRP A 207 -5.10 2.11 0.88
N ALA A 208 -5.05 0.81 0.59
CA ALA A 208 -3.83 0.17 0.10
C ALA A 208 -3.35 0.81 -1.22
N ASP A 209 -4.26 1.06 -2.17
CA ASP A 209 -3.95 1.71 -3.46
C ASP A 209 -3.38 3.13 -3.26
N ALA A 210 -3.98 3.90 -2.35
CA ALA A 210 -3.50 5.24 -2.01
C ALA A 210 -2.08 5.23 -1.41
N ASP A 211 -1.78 4.25 -0.54
CA ASP A 211 -0.44 4.08 0.03
C ASP A 211 0.57 3.70 -1.05
N ALA A 212 0.22 2.79 -1.95
CA ALA A 212 1.07 2.38 -3.06
C ALA A 212 1.39 3.55 -4.01
N ILE A 213 0.39 4.39 -4.34
CA ILE A 213 0.57 5.59 -5.16
C ILE A 213 1.43 6.63 -4.45
N ALA A 214 1.18 6.89 -3.17
CA ALA A 214 1.97 7.84 -2.40
C ALA A 214 3.44 7.39 -2.28
N ALA A 215 3.67 6.10 -2.08
CA ALA A 215 5.02 5.54 -2.08
C ALA A 215 5.68 5.66 -3.45
N HIS A 216 4.98 5.29 -4.53
CA HIS A 216 5.48 5.45 -5.89
C HIS A 216 5.97 6.88 -6.17
N ILE A 217 5.15 7.89 -5.81
CA ILE A 217 5.51 9.31 -5.98
C ILE A 217 6.68 9.70 -5.08
N ALA A 218 6.71 9.23 -3.83
CA ALA A 218 7.77 9.56 -2.89
C ALA A 218 9.15 8.96 -3.27
N TYR A 219 9.15 7.82 -3.94
CA TYR A 219 10.34 7.17 -4.50
C TYR A 219 10.69 7.67 -5.93
N GLU A 220 9.90 8.62 -6.46
CA GLU A 220 10.09 9.25 -7.76
C GLU A 220 10.22 8.22 -8.89
N ASN A 221 9.39 7.18 -8.84
CA ASN A 221 9.36 6.14 -9.86
C ASN A 221 8.72 6.68 -11.16
N ASP A 222 9.09 6.13 -12.31
CA ASP A 222 8.64 6.64 -13.61
C ASP A 222 7.20 6.21 -13.92
N TYR A 223 6.86 4.95 -13.66
CA TYR A 223 5.58 4.35 -14.06
C TYR A 223 4.90 3.60 -12.91
N PHE A 224 3.59 3.76 -12.78
CA PHE A 224 2.74 2.94 -11.92
C PHE A 224 1.94 1.97 -12.80
N CYS A 225 2.24 0.67 -12.72
CA CYS A 225 1.69 -0.35 -13.59
C CYS A 225 0.50 -1.05 -12.93
N THR A 226 -0.71 -0.83 -13.44
CA THR A 226 -1.97 -1.39 -12.91
C THR A 226 -2.90 -1.84 -14.03
N ARG A 227 -3.81 -2.77 -13.72
CA ARG A 227 -4.95 -3.15 -14.59
C ARG A 227 -6.25 -2.42 -14.25
N ASP A 228 -6.23 -1.55 -13.24
CA ASP A 228 -7.37 -0.70 -13.01
C ASP A 228 -7.49 0.27 -14.20
N ASP A 229 -8.63 0.22 -14.90
CA ASP A 229 -8.89 1.06 -16.08
C ASP A 229 -9.77 2.28 -15.74
N ALA A 230 -9.94 2.63 -14.47
CA ALA A 230 -10.78 3.74 -13.99
C ALA A 230 -12.27 3.64 -14.38
N VAL A 231 -12.74 2.43 -14.77
CA VAL A 231 -14.10 2.21 -15.29
C VAL A 231 -15.16 2.16 -14.19
N ALA A 232 -14.77 1.77 -12.97
CA ALA A 232 -15.70 1.60 -11.87
C ALA A 232 -16.25 2.94 -11.37
N ALA A 233 -17.58 3.07 -11.32
CA ALA A 233 -18.25 4.19 -10.66
C ALA A 233 -17.95 4.18 -9.14
N GLY A 234 -17.53 5.34 -8.61
CA GLY A 234 -17.37 5.58 -7.17
C GLY A 234 -16.14 6.42 -6.81
N ILE A 235 -15.98 6.57 -5.49
CA ILE A 235 -14.82 7.22 -4.87
C ILE A 235 -13.65 6.24 -4.94
N SER A 236 -12.69 6.51 -5.82
CA SER A 236 -11.42 5.78 -5.91
C SER A 236 -10.27 6.68 -6.34
N ILE A 237 -9.09 6.48 -5.76
CA ILE A 237 -7.85 7.17 -6.11
C ILE A 237 -7.45 6.93 -7.57
N LEU A 238 -7.87 5.79 -8.13
CA LEU A 238 -7.63 5.41 -9.52
C LEU A 238 -8.79 5.76 -10.46
N ASN A 239 -9.81 6.52 -10.03
CA ASN A 239 -10.83 7.01 -10.96
C ASN A 239 -10.28 8.11 -11.90
N GLN A 240 -10.97 8.38 -13.01
CA GLN A 240 -10.48 9.28 -14.06
C GLN A 240 -10.11 10.68 -13.54
N GLY A 241 -10.96 11.28 -12.69
CA GLY A 241 -10.72 12.62 -12.15
C GLY A 241 -9.50 12.67 -11.21
N ASN A 242 -9.28 11.63 -10.42
CA ASN A 242 -8.12 11.55 -9.54
C ASN A 242 -6.84 11.20 -10.31
N ARG A 243 -6.91 10.38 -11.36
CA ARG A 243 -5.76 10.15 -12.26
C ARG A 243 -5.28 11.44 -12.91
N GLN A 244 -6.21 12.24 -13.47
CA GLN A 244 -5.87 13.54 -14.06
C GLN A 244 -5.20 14.47 -13.03
N TRP A 245 -5.74 14.51 -11.81
CA TRP A 245 -5.14 15.28 -10.73
C TRP A 245 -3.73 14.79 -10.34
N LEU A 246 -3.54 13.47 -10.21
CA LEU A 246 -2.24 12.87 -9.89
C LEU A 246 -1.20 13.14 -10.99
N GLU A 247 -1.60 13.03 -12.25
CA GLU A 247 -0.76 13.34 -13.41
C GLU A 247 -0.36 14.83 -13.42
N GLN A 248 -1.33 15.74 -13.25
CA GLN A 248 -1.06 17.19 -13.28
C GLN A 248 -0.22 17.67 -12.09
N THR A 249 -0.48 17.12 -10.90
CA THR A 249 0.13 17.59 -9.64
C THR A 249 1.47 16.93 -9.37
N TYR A 250 1.57 15.62 -9.64
CA TYR A 250 2.72 14.80 -9.26
C TYR A 250 3.44 14.16 -10.45
N GLN A 251 3.00 14.43 -11.69
CA GLN A 251 3.57 13.85 -12.92
C GLN A 251 3.51 12.32 -12.89
N LEU A 252 2.50 11.76 -12.23
CA LEU A 252 2.29 10.33 -12.13
C LEU A 252 1.91 9.75 -13.49
N SER A 253 2.69 8.79 -13.99
CA SER A 253 2.35 8.05 -15.21
C SER A 253 1.78 6.67 -14.87
N ILE A 254 0.47 6.53 -15.00
CA ILE A 254 -0.24 5.26 -14.81
C ILE A 254 -0.31 4.53 -16.15
N VAL A 255 0.14 3.27 -16.18
CA VAL A 255 0.21 2.46 -17.41
C VAL A 255 -0.37 1.07 -17.16
N SER A 256 -0.94 0.46 -18.19
CA SER A 256 -1.27 -0.97 -18.18
C SER A 256 -0.04 -1.83 -18.49
N PRO A 257 -0.05 -3.15 -18.20
CA PRO A 257 1.03 -4.04 -18.60
C PRO A 257 1.34 -3.96 -20.10
N THR A 258 0.30 -3.87 -20.94
CA THR A 258 0.43 -3.71 -22.39
C THR A 258 1.11 -2.39 -22.78
N ALA A 259 0.73 -1.28 -22.14
CA ALA A 259 1.34 0.03 -22.39
C ALA A 259 2.81 0.03 -21.95
N LEU A 260 3.10 -0.52 -20.77
CA LEU A 260 4.46 -0.68 -20.27
C LEU A 260 5.32 -1.53 -21.21
N ALA A 261 4.80 -2.66 -21.68
CA ALA A 261 5.46 -3.55 -22.63
C ALA A 261 5.84 -2.83 -23.95
N LYS A 262 5.03 -1.86 -24.40
CA LYS A 262 5.36 -1.02 -25.56
C LYS A 262 6.47 -0.03 -25.25
N LEU A 263 6.45 0.60 -24.07
CA LEU A 263 7.45 1.58 -23.62
C LEU A 263 8.85 0.98 -23.43
N ILE A 264 8.94 -0.31 -23.09
CA ILE A 264 10.22 -1.03 -22.95
C ILE A 264 10.98 -1.13 -24.28
N GLY A 265 10.29 -1.05 -25.43
CA GLY A 265 10.88 -1.33 -26.74
C GLY A 265 11.17 -2.83 -26.96
N PRO A 266 11.71 -3.23 -28.12
CA PRO A 266 12.19 -4.60 -28.35
C PRO A 266 13.28 -4.99 -27.33
#